data_AF-A0A3B0XY45-F1
#
_entry.id   AF-A0A3B0XY45-F1
#
_cell.length_a   1.000
_cell.length_b   1.000
_cell.length_c   1.000
_cell.angle_alpha   90.00
_cell.angle_beta   90.00
_cell.angle_gamma   90.00
#
_symmetry.space_group_name_H-M   'P 1'
#
loop_
_entity.id
_entity.type
_entity.pdbx_description
1 polymer ?
#
loop_
_entity_poly.entity_id
_entity_poly.type
_entity_poly.pdbx_seq_one_letter_code
_entity_poly.pdbx_strand_id
1 'polypeptide(L)'
;MRRAPSCVIIDKLPFASPGKPVMQARLEGIRSRGGNPFMDYQLPQAVITLKQGAGRLIHDMSDYGVLMIGNNRLSTKRYGKIFLQSLPDMPVSSRQLDVDPFYTSWKES
;
A
#
# COMPACT_ATOMS: atom_id res chain seq x y z
N MET A 1 -7.34 -19.75 19.02
CA MET A 1 -6.86 -19.44 17.66
C MET A 1 -7.30 -18.01 17.34
N ARG A 2 -6.37 -17.05 17.27
CA ARG A 2 -6.72 -15.64 16.97
C ARG A 2 -6.90 -15.52 15.46
N ARG A 3 -8.06 -15.01 15.03
CA ARG A 3 -8.37 -14.75 13.62
C ARG A 3 -7.68 -13.45 13.22
N ALA A 4 -6.67 -13.52 12.34
CA ALA A 4 -6.21 -12.37 11.58
C ALA A 4 -7.39 -11.76 10.78
N PRO A 5 -7.38 -10.46 10.47
CA PRO A 5 -8.42 -9.90 9.60
C PRO A 5 -8.35 -10.60 8.24
N SER A 6 -9.45 -11.19 7.78
CA SER A 6 -9.50 -11.85 6.47
C SER A 6 -9.35 -10.88 5.30
N CYS A 7 -9.55 -9.57 5.54
CA CYS A 7 -9.43 -8.53 4.54
C CYS A 7 -8.95 -7.20 5.16
N VAL A 8 -7.98 -6.55 4.51
CA VAL A 8 -7.56 -5.17 4.79
C VAL A 8 -7.86 -4.31 3.57
N ILE A 9 -8.59 -3.22 3.80
CA ILE A 9 -8.99 -2.28 2.74
C ILE A 9 -8.24 -0.97 2.92
N ILE A 10 -7.61 -0.51 1.84
CA ILE A 10 -6.90 0.76 1.75
C ILE A 10 -7.60 1.59 0.67
N ASP A 11 -8.42 2.55 1.11
CA ASP A 11 -9.19 3.43 0.23
C ASP A 11 -8.30 4.33 -0.61
N LYS A 12 -7.16 4.76 -0.07
CA LYS A 12 -6.24 5.68 -0.74
C LYS A 12 -4.78 5.42 -0.42
N LEU A 13 -3.92 5.72 -1.40
CA LEU A 13 -2.48 5.72 -1.17
C LEU A 13 -2.12 6.74 -0.08
N PRO A 14 -1.32 6.35 0.93
CA PRO A 14 -1.11 7.12 2.15
C PRO A 14 -0.05 8.22 1.97
N PHE A 15 -0.29 9.15 1.05
CA PHE A 15 0.55 10.33 0.89
C PHE A 15 0.30 11.32 2.02
N ALA A 16 1.37 11.80 2.65
CA ALA A 16 1.29 12.81 3.69
C ALA A 16 0.75 14.15 3.13
N SER A 17 -0.12 14.80 3.91
CA SER A 17 -0.59 16.14 3.59
C SER A 17 0.58 17.14 3.70
N PRO A 18 0.79 18.00 2.69
CA PRO A 18 1.92 18.95 2.67
C PRO A 18 1.79 20.10 3.70
N GLY A 19 0.80 20.11 4.59
CA GLY A 19 0.52 21.24 5.47
C GLY A 19 1.46 21.47 6.66
N LYS A 20 2.50 20.63 6.88
CA LYS A 20 3.40 20.79 8.04
C LYS A 20 4.64 21.61 7.68
N PRO A 21 5.01 22.67 8.45
CA PRO A 21 6.18 23.52 8.15
C PRO A 21 7.48 22.73 7.97
N VAL A 22 7.72 21.73 8.82
CA VAL A 22 8.89 20.85 8.74
C VAL A 22 8.92 20.04 7.44
N MET A 23 7.76 19.59 6.96
CA MET A 23 7.66 18.89 5.69
C MET A 23 7.99 19.83 4.54
N GLN A 24 7.43 21.05 4.53
CA GLN A 24 7.73 22.05 3.51
C GLN A 24 9.21 22.38 3.40
N ALA A 25 9.86 22.68 4.54
CA ALA A 25 11.30 22.95 4.57
C ALA A 25 12.12 21.77 4.01
N ARG A 26 11.71 20.53 4.29
CA ARG A 26 12.36 19.33 3.73
C ARG A 26 12.14 19.23 2.22
N LEU A 27 10.93 19.47 1.73
CA LEU A 27 10.63 19.45 0.29
C LEU A 27 11.42 20.53 -0.44
N GLU A 28 11.48 21.75 0.09
CA GLU A 28 12.28 22.86 -0.46
C GLU A 28 13.76 22.53 -0.49
N GLY A 29 14.30 21.94 0.58
CA GLY A 29 15.69 21.51 0.61
C GLY A 29 16.03 20.46 -0.45
N ILE A 30 15.09 19.57 -0.80
CA ILE A 30 15.28 18.62 -1.90
C ILE A 30 15.27 19.36 -3.25
N ARG A 31 14.33 20.31 -3.44
CA ARG A 31 14.25 21.11 -4.68
C ARG A 31 15.51 21.95 -4.90
N SER A 32 16.04 22.59 -3.86
CA SER A 32 17.22 23.46 -3.97
C SER A 32 18.49 22.70 -4.36
N ARG A 33 18.53 21.39 -4.12
CA ARG A 33 19.60 20.49 -4.58
C ARG A 33 19.33 19.85 -5.95
N GLY A 34 18.27 20.27 -6.65
CA GLY A 34 17.89 19.74 -7.97
C GLY A 34 17.13 18.40 -7.94
N GLY A 35 16.71 17.94 -6.76
CA GLY A 35 15.96 16.70 -6.59
C GLY A 35 14.45 16.84 -6.85
N ASN A 36 13.74 15.71 -6.85
CA ASN A 36 12.29 15.64 -6.99
C ASN A 36 11.66 15.25 -5.64
N PRO A 37 11.06 16.18 -4.87
CA PRO A 37 10.54 15.89 -3.54
C PRO A 37 9.44 14.81 -3.51
N PHE A 38 8.68 14.68 -4.60
CA PHE A 38 7.68 13.64 -4.70
C PHE A 38 8.33 12.26 -4.78
N MET A 39 9.28 12.08 -5.70
CA MET A 39 9.97 10.81 -5.91
C MET A 39 10.95 10.48 -4.78
N ASP A 40 11.65 11.48 -4.26
CA ASP A 40 12.77 11.31 -3.34
C ASP A 40 12.32 11.26 -1.87
N TYR A 41 11.10 11.71 -1.57
CA TYR A 41 10.61 11.75 -0.20
C TYR A 41 9.16 11.28 -0.05
N GLN A 42 8.20 11.91 -0.72
CA GLN A 42 6.79 11.62 -0.47
C GLN A 42 6.39 10.19 -0.86
N LEU A 43 6.89 9.71 -2.00
CA LEU A 43 6.64 8.36 -2.49
C LEU A 43 7.26 7.29 -1.57
N PRO A 44 8.54 7.35 -1.19
CA PRO A 44 9.13 6.44 -0.19
C PRO A 44 8.35 6.41 1.13
N GLN A 45 7.92 7.56 1.64
CA GLN A 45 7.14 7.64 2.88
C GLN A 45 5.76 6.96 2.76
N ALA A 46 5.07 7.19 1.64
CA ALA A 46 3.80 6.52 1.36
C ALA A 46 3.99 5.00 1.23
N VAL A 47 5.07 4.55 0.58
CA VAL A 47 5.40 3.12 0.44
C VAL A 47 5.63 2.47 1.80
N ILE A 48 6.42 3.09 2.69
CA ILE A 48 6.63 2.57 4.05
C ILE A 48 5.30 2.45 4.79
N THR A 49 4.46 3.49 4.72
CA THR A 49 3.16 3.48 5.39
C THR A 49 2.24 2.38 4.82
N LEU A 50 2.27 2.15 3.50
CA LEU A 50 1.52 1.07 2.88
C LEU A 50 1.98 -0.30 3.38
N LYS A 51 3.31 -0.54 3.45
CA LYS A 51 3.87 -1.80 3.98
C LYS A 51 3.42 -2.06 5.41
N GLN A 52 3.41 -1.03 6.26
CA GLN A 52 2.94 -1.16 7.65
C GLN A 52 1.44 -1.46 7.72
N GLY A 53 0.63 -0.88 6.82
CA GLY A 53 -0.79 -1.22 6.67
C GLY A 53 -0.99 -2.67 6.24
N ALA A 54 -0.24 -3.13 5.24
CA ALA A 54 -0.27 -4.51 4.75
C ALA A 54 0.21 -5.52 5.81
N GLY A 55 1.19 -5.16 6.65
CA GLY A 55 1.64 -5.99 7.77
C GLY A 55 0.58 -6.23 8.85
N ARG A 56 -0.56 -5.52 8.82
CA ARG A 56 -1.71 -5.87 9.67
C ARG A 56 -2.49 -7.08 9.15
N LEU A 57 -2.32 -7.43 7.88
CA LEU A 57 -2.96 -8.59 7.24
C LEU A 57 -2.12 -9.86 7.44
N ILE A 58 -0.79 -9.73 7.35
CA ILE A 58 0.16 -10.86 7.36
C ILE A 58 1.04 -10.70 8.59
N HIS A 59 0.66 -11.32 9.71
CA HIS A 59 1.40 -11.28 10.99
C HIS A 59 2.20 -12.56 11.26
N ASP A 60 1.85 -13.67 10.61
CA ASP A 60 2.53 -14.98 10.68
C ASP A 60 2.57 -15.63 9.28
N MET A 61 3.48 -16.59 9.07
CA MET A 61 3.64 -17.33 7.81
C MET A 61 2.40 -18.14 7.43
N SER A 62 1.52 -18.41 8.39
CA SER A 62 0.25 -19.12 8.17
C SER A 62 -0.93 -18.21 7.90
N ASP A 63 -0.76 -16.88 8.00
CA ASP A 63 -1.84 -15.95 7.72
C ASP A 63 -2.08 -15.83 6.21
N TYR A 64 -3.35 -15.89 5.84
CA TYR A 64 -3.81 -15.68 4.48
C TYR A 64 -4.97 -14.69 4.50
N GLY A 65 -5.03 -13.81 3.50
CA GLY A 65 -5.97 -12.70 3.50
C GLY A 65 -6.00 -11.93 2.18
N VAL A 66 -6.96 -11.02 2.06
CA VAL A 66 -7.09 -10.13 0.89
C VAL A 66 -6.67 -8.72 1.25
N LEU A 67 -5.72 -8.15 0.50
CA LEU A 67 -5.40 -6.72 0.54
C LEU A 67 -6.09 -6.00 -0.61
N MET A 68 -7.12 -5.22 -0.32
CA MET A 68 -7.85 -4.43 -1.32
C MET A 68 -7.34 -2.99 -1.33
N ILE A 69 -6.84 -2.51 -2.46
CA ILE A 69 -6.40 -1.11 -2.63
C ILE A 69 -7.35 -0.42 -3.62
N GLY A 70 -8.25 0.41 -3.10
CA GLY A 70 -9.27 1.15 -3.87
C GLY A 70 -8.74 2.38 -4.61
N ASN A 71 -7.44 2.45 -4.92
CA ASN A 71 -6.82 3.64 -5.49
C ASN A 71 -6.36 3.43 -6.94
N ASN A 72 -7.07 4.02 -7.90
CA ASN A 72 -6.76 3.91 -9.34
C ASN A 72 -5.35 4.35 -9.72
N ARG A 73 -4.65 5.14 -8.89
CA ARG A 73 -3.25 5.55 -9.17
C ARG A 73 -2.29 4.38 -9.13
N LEU A 74 -2.65 3.27 -8.48
CA LEU A 74 -1.85 2.06 -8.44
C LEU A 74 -1.66 1.45 -9.84
N SER A 75 -2.68 1.50 -10.69
CA SER A 75 -2.64 1.02 -12.07
C SER A 75 -2.36 2.12 -13.09
N THR A 76 -2.83 3.35 -12.85
CA THR A 76 -2.77 4.44 -13.84
C THR A 76 -1.50 5.29 -13.79
N LYS A 77 -0.76 5.32 -12.66
CA LYS A 77 0.46 6.14 -12.53
C LYS A 77 1.70 5.26 -12.61
N ARG A 78 2.75 5.78 -13.26
CA ARG A 78 4.04 5.08 -13.42
C ARG A 78 4.66 4.65 -12.08
N TYR A 79 4.45 5.41 -11.01
CA TYR A 79 4.92 5.06 -9.68
C TYR A 79 4.10 3.97 -8.98
N GLY A 80 2.92 3.62 -9.49
CA GLY A 80 2.04 2.60 -8.91
C GLY A 80 2.74 1.24 -8.80
N LYS A 81 3.56 0.89 -9.79
CA LYS A 81 4.42 -0.31 -9.76
C LYS A 81 5.37 -0.35 -8.56
N ILE A 82 5.82 0.80 -8.07
CA ILE A 82 6.73 0.89 -6.92
C ILE A 82 5.99 0.44 -5.65
N PHE A 83 4.71 0.79 -5.50
CA PHE A 83 3.90 0.28 -4.40
C PHE A 83 3.70 -1.23 -4.51
N LEU A 84 3.34 -1.76 -5.69
CA LEU A 84 3.13 -3.19 -5.90
C LEU A 84 4.40 -4.00 -5.58
N GLN A 85 5.55 -3.57 -6.12
CA GLN A 85 6.86 -4.21 -5.87
C GLN A 85 7.34 -4.09 -4.42
N SER A 86 6.72 -3.22 -3.63
CA SER A 86 7.09 -3.02 -2.23
C SER A 86 6.37 -3.98 -1.28
N LEU A 87 5.27 -4.58 -1.74
CA LEU A 87 4.46 -5.54 -0.99
C LEU A 87 5.10 -6.94 -1.07
N PRO A 88 4.71 -7.87 -0.17
CA PRO A 88 5.10 -9.27 -0.29
C PRO A 88 4.72 -9.86 -1.66
N ASP A 89 5.42 -10.91 -2.06
CA ASP A 89 5.08 -11.63 -3.28
C ASP A 89 3.69 -12.27 -3.12
N MET A 90 2.73 -11.77 -3.90
CA MET A 90 1.33 -12.18 -3.83
C MET A 90 0.67 -11.98 -5.19
N PRO A 91 -0.34 -12.81 -5.54
CA PRO A 91 -1.14 -12.59 -6.74
C PRO A 91 -1.78 -11.20 -6.72
N VAL A 92 -1.61 -10.45 -7.81
CA VAL A 92 -2.22 -9.13 -7.98
C VAL A 92 -3.29 -9.22 -9.07
N SER A 93 -4.52 -8.84 -8.73
CA SER A 93 -5.62 -8.75 -9.69
C SER A 93 -6.46 -7.50 -9.50
N SER A 94 -7.10 -7.05 -10.59
CA SER A 94 -8.14 -6.02 -10.60
C SER A 94 -9.55 -6.60 -10.73
N ARG A 95 -9.69 -7.92 -10.87
CA ARG A 95 -10.99 -8.59 -11.05
C ARG A 95 -11.46 -9.16 -9.73
N GLN A 96 -12.71 -8.89 -9.38
CA GLN A 96 -13.34 -9.46 -8.19
C GLN A 96 -13.40 -10.99 -8.24
N LEU A 97 -13.63 -11.57 -9.42
CA LEU A 97 -13.72 -13.03 -9.60
C LEU A 97 -12.45 -13.78 -9.15
N ASP A 98 -11.30 -13.12 -9.11
CA ASP A 98 -10.03 -13.74 -8.71
C ASP A 98 -9.90 -13.87 -7.18
N VAL A 99 -10.71 -13.13 -6.40
CA VAL A 99 -10.74 -13.23 -4.93
C VAL A 99 -11.91 -14.05 -4.40
N ASP A 100 -12.91 -14.36 -5.23
CA ASP A 100 -14.06 -15.18 -4.83
C ASP A 100 -13.66 -16.55 -4.24
N PRO A 101 -12.68 -17.30 -4.81
CA PRO A 101 -12.26 -18.58 -4.23
C PRO A 101 -11.74 -18.48 -2.79
N PHE A 102 -11.07 -17.37 -2.44
CA PHE A 102 -10.59 -17.12 -1.08
C PHE A 102 -11.77 -16.98 -0.09
N TYR A 103 -12.81 -16.25 -0.47
CA TYR A 103 -13.97 -16.06 0.39
C TYR A 103 -14.82 -17.32 0.54
N THR A 104 -14.88 -18.16 -0.51
CA THR A 104 -15.58 -19.45 -0.46
C THR A 104 -14.88 -20.39 0.52
N SER A 105 -13.56 -20.58 0.40
CA SER A 105 -12.80 -21.47 1.32
C SER A 105 -12.79 -20.97 2.76
N TRP A 106 -12.78 -19.64 2.96
CA TRP A 106 -12.86 -19.04 4.29
C TRP A 106 -14.21 -19.26 4.98
N LYS A 107 -15.33 -19.30 4.24
CA LYS A 107 -16.67 -19.54 4.82
C LYS A 107 -16.89 -20.99 5.25
N GLU A 108 -16.16 -21.93 4.65
CA GLU A 108 -16.27 -23.36 4.93
C GLU A 108 -15.39 -23.81 6.12
N SER A 109 -14.56 -22.91 6.66
CA SER A 109 -13.62 -23.12 7.78
C SER A 109 -14.11 -22.52 9.10
#